data_AF-A0A3L6JB58-F1
#
_entry.id   AF-A0A3L6JB58-F1
#
_cell.length_a   1.000
_cell.length_b   1.000
_cell.length_c   1.000
_cell.angle_alpha   90.00
_cell.angle_beta   90.00
_cell.angle_gamma   90.00
#
_symmetry.space_group_name_H-M   'P 1'
#
loop_
_entity.id
_entity.type
_entity.pdbx_description
1 polymer ?
#
loop_
_entity_poly.entity_id
_entity_poly.type
_entity_poly.pdbx_seq_one_letter_code
_entity_poly.pdbx_strand_id
1 'polypeptide(L)'
;MTFDIMGINPLNENGLYLSFNNVSWYPLWNELCRYVHELTKEDQEKGSMNDGLLIDGNKHFAIIRTLDEVLSSGINRYGIDDITWSNLQALLTFCESNEGFRIW
;
A
#
# COMPACT_ATOMS: atom_id res chain seq x y z
N MET A 1 -11.27 10.37 8.80
CA MET A 1 -10.15 10.92 8.00
C MET A 1 -9.88 9.94 6.88
N THR A 2 -9.56 10.40 5.68
CA THR A 2 -9.26 9.57 4.50
C THR A 2 -7.80 9.78 4.11
N PHE A 3 -7.20 8.73 3.55
CA PHE A 3 -5.86 8.73 2.98
C PHE A 3 -6.01 8.60 1.48
N ASP A 4 -5.52 9.60 0.76
CA ASP A 4 -5.51 9.72 -0.68
C ASP A 4 -4.16 9.25 -1.21
N ILE A 5 -4.17 8.24 -2.05
CA ILE A 5 -2.96 7.64 -2.62
C ILE A 5 -2.93 7.96 -4.11
N MET A 6 -1.99 8.81 -4.52
CA MET A 6 -1.85 9.24 -5.91
C MET A 6 -0.67 8.55 -6.57
N GLY A 7 -0.90 7.91 -7.72
CA GLY A 7 0.16 7.22 -8.43
C GLY A 7 1.06 8.18 -9.22
N ILE A 8 2.31 7.76 -9.41
CA ILE A 8 3.34 8.47 -10.16
C ILE A 8 3.46 7.77 -11.51
N ASN A 9 3.41 8.55 -12.58
CA ASN A 9 3.42 8.04 -13.96
C ASN A 9 2.44 6.86 -14.17
N PRO A 10 1.15 7.04 -13.86
CA PRO A 10 0.16 5.98 -13.97
C PRO A 10 0.04 5.46 -15.40
N LEU A 11 0.06 4.13 -15.54
CA LEU A 11 -0.04 3.44 -16.82
C LEU A 11 -1.48 3.35 -17.34
N ASN A 12 -2.45 3.39 -16.42
CA ASN A 12 -3.89 3.29 -16.69
C ASN A 12 -4.70 3.91 -15.52
N GLU A 13 -6.03 3.86 -15.61
CA GLU A 13 -6.94 4.44 -14.60
C GLU A 13 -6.75 3.86 -13.19
N ASN A 14 -6.40 2.57 -13.07
CA ASN A 14 -6.17 1.92 -11.79
C ASN A 14 -4.94 2.46 -11.08
N GLY A 15 -3.98 3.03 -11.81
CA GLY A 15 -2.78 3.63 -11.23
C GLY A 15 -2.96 5.08 -10.80
N LEU A 16 -4.06 5.75 -11.18
CA LEU A 16 -4.22 7.21 -10.96
C LEU A 16 -4.37 7.54 -9.47
N TYR A 17 -5.31 6.85 -8.82
CA TYR A 17 -5.79 7.22 -7.51
C TYR A 17 -6.42 6.03 -6.78
N LEU A 18 -6.13 5.92 -5.50
CA LEU A 18 -6.76 5.00 -4.58
C LEU A 18 -7.02 5.73 -3.26
N SER A 19 -8.11 5.40 -2.56
CA SER A 19 -8.35 5.99 -1.25
C SER A 19 -8.88 5.00 -0.25
N PHE A 20 -8.49 5.24 1.00
CA PHE A 20 -8.91 4.45 2.14
C PHE A 20 -9.39 5.36 3.27
N ASN A 21 -10.37 4.92 4.03
CA ASN A 21 -10.63 5.55 5.32
C ASN A 21 -9.51 5.20 6.32
N ASN A 22 -9.37 5.98 7.38
CA ASN A 22 -8.34 5.78 8.40
C ASN A 22 -8.44 4.41 9.10
N VAL A 23 -9.64 3.86 9.29
CA VAL A 23 -9.83 2.56 9.94
C VAL A 23 -9.23 1.44 9.09
N SER A 24 -9.31 1.54 7.76
CA SER A 24 -8.73 0.59 6.83
C SER A 24 -7.24 0.85 6.57
N TRP A 25 -6.83 2.12 6.47
CA TRP A 25 -5.46 2.48 6.11
C TRP A 25 -4.44 2.16 7.20
N TYR A 26 -4.70 2.54 8.46
CA TYR A 26 -3.71 2.37 9.52
C TYR A 26 -3.28 0.92 9.75
N PRO A 27 -4.20 -0.06 9.84
CA PRO A 27 -3.82 -1.47 9.97
C PRO A 27 -3.06 -1.96 8.72
N LEU A 28 -3.54 -1.62 7.53
CA LEU A 28 -2.93 -1.99 6.26
C LEU A 28 -1.48 -1.51 6.15
N TRP A 29 -1.26 -0.22 6.39
CA TRP A 29 0.06 0.41 6.32
C TRP A 29 1.02 -0.15 7.35
N ASN A 30 0.56 -0.35 8.60
CA ASN A 30 1.39 -0.92 9.66
C ASN A 30 1.81 -2.37 9.38
N GLU A 31 0.91 -3.20 8.84
CA GLU A 31 1.26 -4.56 8.45
C GLU A 31 2.23 -4.56 7.27
N LEU A 32 2.04 -3.69 6.27
CA LEU A 32 3.00 -3.52 5.17
C LEU A 32 4.39 -3.15 5.67
N CYS A 33 4.51 -2.13 6.53
CA CYS A 33 5.79 -1.74 7.12
C CYS A 33 6.45 -2.85 7.95
N ARG A 34 5.67 -3.80 8.49
CA ARG A 34 6.23 -4.93 9.24
C ARG A 34 6.91 -5.95 8.32
N TYR A 35 6.38 -6.17 7.12
CA TYR A 35 6.87 -7.20 6.18
C TYR A 35 7.79 -6.65 5.09
N VAL A 36 7.64 -5.38 4.71
CA VAL A 36 8.48 -4.72 3.72
C VAL A 36 9.69 -4.10 4.41
N HIS A 37 10.82 -4.79 4.42
CA HIS A 37 12.04 -4.36 5.11
C HIS A 37 12.64 -3.05 4.57
N GLU A 38 12.30 -2.69 3.34
CA GLU A 38 12.69 -1.46 2.67
C GLU A 38 11.94 -0.22 3.19
N LEU A 39 10.82 -0.42 3.90
CA LEU A 39 10.11 0.65 4.60
C LEU A 39 10.73 0.88 5.97
N THR A 40 11.17 2.11 6.20
CA THR A 40 11.76 2.53 7.46
C THR A 40 10.69 2.88 8.48
N LYS A 41 11.10 3.02 9.75
CA LYS A 41 10.22 3.56 10.80
C LYS A 41 9.71 4.96 10.46
N GLU A 42 10.52 5.77 9.80
CA GLU A 42 10.10 7.10 9.34
C GLU A 42 8.99 7.01 8.28
N ASP A 43 9.08 6.06 7.34
CA ASP A 43 8.01 5.81 6.35
C ASP A 43 6.72 5.36 7.04
N GLN A 44 6.83 4.50 8.05
CA GLN A 44 5.68 4.05 8.83
C GLN A 44 4.98 5.23 9.53
N GLU A 45 5.76 6.12 10.15
CA GLU A 45 5.25 7.31 10.83
C GLU A 45 4.65 8.31 9.84
N LYS A 46 5.32 8.61 8.72
CA LYS A 46 4.85 9.58 7.73
C LYS A 46 3.63 9.11 6.94
N GLY A 47 3.60 7.85 6.52
CA GLY A 47 2.45 7.27 5.83
C GLY A 47 1.21 7.19 6.73
N SER A 48 1.38 7.38 8.04
CA SER A 48 0.31 7.49 9.03
C SER A 48 -0.21 8.93 9.23
N MET A 49 0.43 9.95 8.64
CA MET A 49 0.19 11.36 8.93
C MET A 49 -0.47 12.17 7.80
N ASN A 50 -0.69 11.61 6.60
CA ASN A 50 -1.18 12.37 5.45
C ASN A 50 -0.26 13.54 5.05
N ASP A 51 1.06 13.35 5.15
CA ASP A 51 2.04 14.43 4.97
C ASP A 51 2.65 14.52 3.56
N GLY A 52 2.18 13.71 2.61
CA GLY A 52 2.72 13.66 1.25
C GLY A 52 3.89 12.69 1.08
N LEU A 53 4.03 11.67 1.94
CA LEU A 53 5.06 10.64 1.85
C LEU A 53 5.14 10.06 0.43
N LEU A 54 6.34 10.13 -0.15
CA LEU A 54 6.68 9.57 -1.45
C LEU A 54 7.24 8.16 -1.30
N ILE A 55 6.65 7.20 -2.02
CA ILE A 55 7.13 5.83 -2.16
C ILE A 55 7.44 5.57 -3.64
N ASP A 56 8.71 5.36 -3.96
CA ASP A 56 9.19 5.07 -5.31
C ASP A 56 10.36 4.08 -5.31
N GLY A 57 10.82 3.71 -6.51
CA GLY A 57 12.00 2.87 -6.71
C GLY A 57 11.95 1.57 -5.90
N ASN A 58 13.03 1.28 -5.16
CA ASN A 58 13.17 0.03 -4.42
C ASN A 58 12.04 -0.21 -3.40
N LYS A 59 11.55 0.84 -2.73
CA LYS A 59 10.46 0.71 -1.75
C LYS A 59 9.17 0.28 -2.45
N HIS A 60 8.88 0.91 -3.58
CA HIS A 60 7.70 0.59 -4.38
C HIS A 60 7.72 -0.87 -4.87
N PHE A 61 8.85 -1.31 -5.45
CA PHE A 61 9.01 -2.70 -5.90
C PHE A 61 8.89 -3.70 -4.74
N ALA A 62 9.43 -3.38 -3.57
CA ALA A 62 9.35 -4.24 -2.40
C ALA A 62 7.92 -4.38 -1.85
N ILE A 63 7.12 -3.31 -1.91
CA ILE A 63 5.68 -3.36 -1.58
C ILE A 63 4.94 -4.30 -2.53
N ILE A 64 5.12 -4.14 -3.84
CA ILE A 64 4.48 -5.00 -4.86
C ILE A 64 4.80 -6.46 -4.59
N ARG A 65 6.10 -6.79 -4.45
CA ARG A 65 6.56 -8.15 -4.20
C ARG A 65 5.92 -8.74 -2.93
N THR A 66 5.88 -7.97 -1.85
CA THR A 66 5.32 -8.43 -0.57
C THR A 66 3.81 -8.64 -0.67
N LEU A 67 3.10 -7.74 -1.34
CA LEU A 67 1.66 -7.87 -1.58
C LEU A 67 1.33 -9.11 -2.43
N ASP A 68 2.09 -9.33 -3.51
CA ASP A 68 1.93 -10.50 -4.38
C ASP A 68 2.22 -11.82 -3.62
N GLU A 69 3.27 -11.87 -2.80
CA GLU A 69 3.58 -13.01 -1.94
C GLU A 69 2.45 -13.31 -0.94
N VAL A 70 1.89 -12.28 -0.30
CA VAL A 70 0.77 -12.44 0.65
C VAL A 70 -0.47 -12.96 -0.06
N LEU A 71 -0.84 -12.38 -1.20
CA LEU A 71 -2.05 -12.73 -1.94
C LEU A 71 -1.94 -14.10 -2.63
N SER A 72 -0.78 -14.44 -3.20
CA SER A 72 -0.52 -15.73 -3.86
C SER A 72 -0.45 -16.90 -2.88
N SER A 73 -0.08 -16.66 -1.62
CA SER A 73 -0.06 -17.70 -0.59
C SER A 73 -1.44 -18.32 -0.35
N GLY A 74 -2.53 -17.62 -0.72
CA GLY A 74 -3.92 -18.12 -0.78
C GLY A 74 -4.52 -18.53 0.58
N ILE A 75 -3.70 -18.58 1.61
CA ILE A 75 -4.09 -18.84 2.98
C ILE A 75 -3.96 -17.50 3.66
N ASN A 76 -5.09 -17.00 4.14
CA ASN A 76 -5.12 -15.90 5.07
C ASN A 76 -4.53 -16.35 6.43
N ARG A 77 -3.22 -16.65 6.44
CA ARG A 77 -2.45 -17.12 7.61
C ARG A 77 -2.36 -16.07 8.70
N TYR A 78 -2.72 -14.84 8.35
CA TYR A 78 -2.62 -13.66 9.18
C TYR A 78 -3.95 -13.29 9.86
N GLY A 79 -5.04 -14.02 9.58
CA GLY A 79 -6.36 -13.73 10.18
C GLY A 79 -6.95 -12.39 9.76
N ILE A 80 -6.61 -11.92 8.56
CA ILE A 80 -7.01 -10.65 7.96
C ILE A 80 -8.49 -10.72 7.56
N ASP A 81 -9.33 -9.78 7.96
CA ASP A 81 -10.74 -9.82 7.54
C ASP A 81 -10.92 -9.58 6.02
N ASP A 82 -12.07 -9.96 5.47
CA ASP A 82 -12.35 -9.87 4.02
C ASP A 82 -12.21 -8.45 3.45
N ILE A 83 -12.48 -7.42 4.27
CA ILE A 83 -12.35 -6.02 3.84
C ILE A 83 -10.88 -5.68 3.69
N THR A 84 -10.06 -6.03 4.67
CA THR A 84 -8.60 -5.81 4.60
C THR A 84 -7.96 -6.63 3.47
N TRP A 85 -8.45 -7.85 3.23
CA TRP A 85 -7.99 -8.66 2.08
C TRP A 85 -8.31 -7.99 0.73
N SER A 86 -9.53 -7.47 0.57
CA SER A 86 -9.94 -6.72 -0.63
C SER A 86 -9.10 -5.44 -0.80
N ASN A 87 -8.77 -4.77 0.30
CA ASN A 87 -7.92 -3.57 0.27
C ASN A 87 -6.48 -3.89 -0.16
N LEU A 88 -5.92 -5.02 0.26
CA LEU A 88 -4.60 -5.50 -0.20
C LEU A 88 -4.59 -5.74 -1.72
N GLN A 89 -5.64 -6.37 -2.25
CA GLN A 89 -5.78 -6.60 -3.69
C GLN A 89 -5.90 -5.29 -4.48
N ALA A 90 -6.71 -4.35 -3.97
CA ALA A 90 -6.84 -3.02 -4.56
C ALA A 90 -5.51 -2.26 -4.57
N LEU A 91 -4.76 -2.33 -3.47
CA LEU A 91 -3.44 -1.69 -3.37
C LEU A 91 -2.42 -2.33 -4.31
N LEU A 92 -2.39 -3.67 -4.43
CA LEU A 92 -1.51 -4.34 -5.38
C LEU A 92 -1.81 -3.90 -6.82
N THR A 93 -3.10 -3.96 -7.22
CA THR A 93 -3.53 -3.56 -8.56
C THR A 93 -3.16 -2.11 -8.89
N PHE A 94 -3.29 -1.23 -7.90
CA PHE A 94 -2.87 0.17 -8.01
C PHE A 94 -1.36 0.29 -8.21
N CYS A 95 -0.55 -0.34 -7.34
CA CYS A 95 0.92 -0.30 -7.43
C CYS A 95 1.46 -0.89 -8.74
N GLU A 96 0.87 -1.99 -9.24
CA GLU A 96 1.25 -2.57 -10.53
C GLU A 96 0.93 -1.66 -11.73
N SER A 97 0.09 -0.64 -11.53
CA SER A 97 -0.35 0.29 -12.56
C SER A 97 0.35 1.66 -12.49
N ASN A 98 1.41 1.81 -11.69
CA ASN A 98 2.19 3.05 -11.58
C ASN A 98 3.68 2.77 -11.28
N GLU A 99 4.51 3.82 -11.24
CA GLU A 99 5.96 3.73 -10.94
C GLU A 99 6.30 4.11 -9.48
N GLY A 100 5.29 4.28 -8.65
CA GLY A 100 5.38 4.80 -7.29
C GLY A 100 4.13 5.58 -6.91
N PHE A 101 4.04 6.04 -5.67
CA PHE A 101 2.86 6.78 -5.20
C PHE A 101 3.16 7.78 -4.07
N ARG A 102 2.22 8.68 -3.82
CA ARG A 102 2.21 9.62 -2.69
C ARG A 102 0.99 9.45 -1.82
N ILE A 103 1.16 9.57 -0.50
CA ILE A 103 0.09 9.43 0.51
C ILE A 103 -0.28 10.82 1.06
N TRP A 104 -1.54 11.24 0.92
CA TRP A 104 -2.07 12.59 1.19
C TRP A 104 -3.33 12.63 2.03
#